data_AF-A0A519VYF7-F1
#
_entry.id   AF-A0A519VYF7-F1
#
_cell.length_a   1.000
_cell.length_b   1.000
_cell.length_c   1.000
_cell.angle_alpha   90.00
_cell.angle_beta   90.00
_cell.angle_gamma   90.00
#
_symmetry.space_group_name_H-M   'P 1'
#
loop_
_entity.id
_entity.type
_entity.pdbx_description
1 polymer ?
#
loop_
_entity_poly.entity_id
_entity_poly.type
_entity_poly.pdbx_seq_one_letter_code
_entity_poly.pdbx_strand_id
1 'polypeptide(L)'
;MLESLLISFLAMLVAFVLIEISLPYFNRVLEINIVINYADSAIWITSVFLVLLTGLLAGSYPSFYLSSFSPIKVLKGFHSAEQSSFPVRKVLVVLQFCCSICMIIFAGVVYHQIQYMKNRPLGFQQNNLVQQYRMGPLMDYSKMNLLKKQLIDSRAVKSVTATSGNVTNKSFSTEAMRWPGQQETEQLEIQLRFVDYDFTQTIGVKMLQGRDFSNEFGSDSMAVIPNETAVKLMNLRNPLGKQIRNDDWDQTLHIIGVMKDYNYNSPGSKVLPELFFLNDKHAQVLVMRLNEEKNISASLTKINSLIMRAAPGYPINPEFVSDRLLDKLKREQMLSVLSNIFGGFAILISCVGLLGLALYMAEQRSK
;
A
#
# COMPACT_ATOMS: atom_id res chain seq x y z
N MET A 1 32.52 -5.47 35.99
CA MET A 1 32.28 -4.13 35.39
C MET A 1 33.22 -3.85 34.22
N LEU A 2 34.55 -3.91 34.37
CA LEU A 2 35.49 -3.66 33.27
C LEU A 2 35.28 -4.59 32.06
N GLU A 3 35.06 -5.88 32.33
CA GLU A 3 34.74 -6.89 31.31
C GLU A 3 33.44 -6.56 30.56
N SER A 4 32.38 -6.16 31.27
CA SER A 4 31.09 -5.77 30.66
C SER A 4 31.21 -4.53 29.77
N LEU A 5 32.01 -3.54 30.19
CA LEU A 5 32.31 -2.36 29.37
C LEU A 5 33.10 -2.70 28.11
N LEU A 6 34.07 -3.62 28.21
CA LEU A 6 34.87 -4.06 27.06
C LEU A 6 34.01 -4.83 26.05
N ILE A 7 33.09 -5.68 26.51
CA ILE A 7 32.11 -6.37 25.66
C ILE A 7 31.16 -5.37 24.99
N SER A 8 30.63 -4.38 25.73
CA SER A 8 29.78 -3.33 25.15
C SER A 8 30.50 -2.51 24.08
N PHE A 9 31.79 -2.22 24.28
CA PHE A 9 32.61 -1.51 23.30
C PHE A 9 32.82 -2.34 22.02
N LEU A 10 33.16 -3.63 22.15
CA LEU A 10 33.26 -4.55 21.00
C LEU A 10 31.92 -4.67 20.27
N ALA A 11 30.81 -4.77 21.00
CA ALA A 11 29.47 -4.81 20.42
C ALA A 11 29.13 -3.53 19.64
N MET A 12 29.55 -2.35 20.13
CA MET A 12 29.42 -1.08 19.39
C MET A 12 30.17 -1.15 18.05
N LEU A 13 31.42 -1.64 18.02
CA LEU A 13 32.17 -1.77 16.77
C LEU A 13 31.46 -2.68 15.76
N VAL A 14 30.97 -3.84 16.22
CA VAL A 14 30.19 -4.75 15.38
C VAL A 14 28.89 -4.08 14.89
N ALA A 15 28.24 -3.29 15.74
CA ALA A 15 27.03 -2.56 15.38
C ALA A 15 27.29 -1.55 14.25
N PHE A 16 28.41 -0.80 14.27
CA PHE A 16 28.77 0.11 13.16
C PHE A 16 28.97 -0.63 11.84
N VAL A 17 29.65 -1.77 11.86
CA VAL A 17 29.83 -2.62 10.66
C VAL A 17 28.48 -3.09 10.12
N LEU A 18 27.59 -3.57 11.01
CA LEU A 18 26.25 -4.00 10.62
C LEU A 18 25.41 -2.84 10.08
N ILE A 19 25.52 -1.65 10.66
CA ILE A 19 24.82 -0.46 10.20
C ILE A 19 25.27 -0.12 8.77
N GLU A 20 26.56 -0.05 8.48
CA GLU A 20 27.07 0.23 7.12
C GLU A 20 26.58 -0.79 6.07
N ILE A 21 26.57 -2.08 6.42
CA ILE A 21 26.10 -3.13 5.52
C ILE A 21 24.57 -3.06 5.29
N SER A 22 23.81 -2.71 6.34
CA SER A 22 22.34 -2.69 6.30
C SER A 22 21.75 -1.38 5.75
N LEU A 23 22.46 -0.27 5.87
CA LEU A 23 22.05 1.06 5.40
C LEU A 23 21.59 1.08 3.93
N PRO A 24 22.33 0.54 2.93
CA PRO A 24 21.89 0.57 1.54
C PRO A 24 20.59 -0.21 1.33
N TYR A 25 20.41 -1.32 2.06
CA TYR A 25 19.18 -2.09 2.01
C TYR A 25 18.00 -1.29 2.60
N PHE A 26 18.21 -0.64 3.75
CA PHE A 26 17.20 0.17 4.41
C PHE A 26 16.77 1.37 3.55
N ASN A 27 17.73 2.08 2.95
CA ASN A 27 17.48 3.19 2.02
C ASN A 27 16.66 2.75 0.80
N ARG A 28 16.94 1.54 0.27
CA ARG A 28 16.20 0.99 -0.87
C ARG A 28 14.76 0.60 -0.50
N VAL A 29 14.56 -0.01 0.67
CA VAL A 29 13.24 -0.47 1.12
C VAL A 29 12.34 0.69 1.54
N LEU A 30 12.91 1.70 2.20
CA LEU A 30 12.17 2.86 2.68
C LEU A 30 12.09 4.01 1.65
N GLU A 31 12.77 3.89 0.51
CA GLU A 31 12.89 4.95 -0.50
C GLU A 31 13.41 6.28 0.09
N ILE A 32 14.34 6.20 1.05
CA ILE A 32 14.98 7.35 1.72
C ILE A 32 16.50 7.33 1.50
N ASN A 33 17.14 8.49 1.70
CA ASN A 33 18.59 8.64 1.62
C ASN A 33 19.16 8.97 2.99
N ILE A 34 19.20 7.98 3.89
CA ILE A 34 19.95 8.12 5.15
C ILE A 34 21.44 8.02 4.80
N VAL A 35 22.19 9.05 5.16
CA VAL A 35 23.65 9.06 5.10
C VAL A 35 24.15 9.33 6.51
N ILE A 36 25.10 8.53 6.97
CA ILE A 36 25.70 8.72 8.29
C ILE A 36 26.80 9.77 8.15
N ASN A 37 26.59 10.92 8.80
CA ASN A 37 27.60 11.94 8.87
C ASN A 37 28.56 11.67 10.04
N TYR A 38 29.61 10.90 9.79
CA TYR A 38 30.64 10.59 10.80
C TYR A 38 31.40 11.80 11.33
N ALA A 39 31.31 12.96 10.67
CA ALA A 39 31.90 14.21 11.15
C ALA A 39 31.05 14.91 12.22
N ASP A 40 29.79 14.48 12.41
CA ASP A 40 28.94 15.01 13.48
C ASP A 40 29.36 14.45 14.84
N SER A 41 29.71 15.35 15.76
CA SER A 41 30.12 15.00 17.12
C SER A 41 28.98 14.39 17.95
N ALA A 42 27.72 14.67 17.60
CA ALA A 42 26.56 14.10 18.29
C ALA A 42 26.54 12.57 18.23
N ILE A 43 26.87 11.97 17.07
CA ILE A 43 26.88 10.51 16.89
C ILE A 43 27.86 9.84 17.86
N TRP A 44 29.06 10.41 17.99
CA TRP A 44 30.09 9.87 18.87
C TRP A 44 29.71 10.03 20.33
N ILE A 45 29.19 11.19 20.73
CA ILE A 45 28.72 11.44 22.11
C ILE A 45 27.60 10.47 22.48
N THR A 46 26.59 10.30 21.62
CA THR A 46 25.48 9.38 21.86
C THR A 46 25.96 7.92 21.92
N SER A 47 26.90 7.53 21.06
CA SER A 47 27.44 6.16 21.05
C SER A 47 28.23 5.84 22.32
N VAL A 48 29.10 6.76 22.76
CA VAL A 48 29.85 6.60 24.02
C VAL A 48 28.89 6.53 25.20
N PHE A 49 27.88 7.40 25.23
CA PHE A 49 26.84 7.37 26.26
C PHE A 49 26.12 6.01 26.29
N LEU A 50 25.77 5.46 25.12
CA LEU A 50 25.10 4.15 25.01
C LEU A 50 25.98 3.00 25.51
N VAL A 51 27.29 3.00 25.19
CA VAL A 51 28.24 1.99 25.68
C VAL A 51 28.37 2.05 27.20
N LEU A 52 28.49 3.26 27.75
CA LEU A 52 28.57 3.44 29.21
C LEU A 52 27.28 2.97 29.88
N LEU A 53 26.12 3.39 29.38
CA LEU A 53 24.83 3.02 29.94
C LEU A 53 24.60 1.50 29.89
N THR A 54 24.83 0.87 28.73
CA THR A 54 24.65 -0.58 28.56
C THR A 54 25.64 -1.39 29.39
N GLY A 55 26.92 -1.00 29.41
CA GLY A 55 27.95 -1.67 30.21
C GLY A 55 27.70 -1.54 31.71
N LEU A 56 27.22 -0.37 32.17
CA LEU A 56 26.81 -0.16 33.56
C LEU A 56 25.59 -1.02 33.92
N LEU A 57 24.52 -1.01 33.11
CA LEU A 57 23.33 -1.80 33.38
C LEU A 57 23.62 -3.31 33.38
N ALA A 58 24.34 -3.80 32.37
CA ALA A 58 24.71 -5.21 32.26
C ALA A 58 25.67 -5.65 33.38
N GLY A 59 26.60 -4.79 33.78
CA GLY A 59 27.56 -5.05 34.86
C GLY A 59 26.98 -4.87 36.27
N SER A 60 25.91 -4.09 36.44
CA SER A 60 25.30 -3.82 37.75
C SER A 60 24.62 -5.05 38.34
N TYR A 61 23.90 -5.83 37.52
CA TYR A 61 23.16 -6.99 38.00
C TYR A 61 24.05 -8.08 38.65
N PRO A 62 25.16 -8.54 38.03
CA PRO A 62 26.08 -9.47 38.68
C PRO A 62 26.84 -8.86 39.86
N SER A 63 27.22 -7.58 39.78
CA SER A 63 28.03 -6.92 40.81
C SER A 63 27.24 -6.73 42.12
N PHE A 64 25.98 -6.29 42.04
CA PHE A 64 25.11 -6.20 43.22
C PHE A 64 24.81 -7.57 43.84
N TYR A 65 24.59 -8.59 43.00
CA TYR A 65 24.37 -9.95 43.47
C TYR A 65 25.62 -10.50 44.20
N LEU A 66 26.81 -10.39 43.61
CA LEU A 66 28.07 -10.85 44.19
C LEU A 66 28.51 -10.04 45.42
N SER A 67 28.34 -8.71 45.44
CA SER A 67 28.69 -7.87 46.59
C SER A 67 27.80 -8.09 47.81
N SER A 68 26.63 -8.71 47.66
CA SER A 68 25.76 -9.08 48.78
C SER A 68 26.20 -10.35 49.52
N PHE A 69 27.18 -11.11 48.99
CA PHE A 69 27.72 -12.29 49.65
C PHE A 69 28.69 -11.89 50.77
N SER A 70 28.32 -12.20 52.01
CA SER A 70 29.20 -12.09 53.18
C SER A 70 30.04 -13.38 53.29
N PRO A 71 31.37 -13.35 53.06
CA PRO A 71 32.23 -14.55 53.06
C PRO A 71 32.16 -15.36 54.37
N ILE A 72 31.90 -14.67 55.48
CA ILE A 72 31.75 -15.23 56.82
C ILE A 72 30.56 -16.20 56.94
N LYS A 73 29.48 -16.03 56.16
CA LYS A 73 28.32 -16.93 56.18
C LYS A 73 28.56 -18.23 55.41
N VAL A 74 29.43 -18.20 54.40
CA VAL A 74 29.73 -19.36 53.53
C VAL A 74 30.73 -20.31 54.20
N LEU A 75 31.68 -19.78 54.98
CA LEU A 75 32.67 -20.58 55.73
C LEU A 75 32.13 -21.28 56.98
N LYS A 76 30.96 -20.88 57.51
CA LYS A 76 30.38 -21.47 58.72
C LYS A 76 29.41 -22.64 58.47
N GLY A 77 29.27 -23.13 57.24
CA GLY A 77 28.47 -24.33 56.94
C GLY A 77 26.97 -24.22 57.22
N PHE A 78 26.47 -23.04 57.60
CA PHE A 78 25.03 -22.80 57.68
C PHE A 78 24.50 -22.73 56.25
N HIS A 79 23.84 -23.82 55.82
CA HIS A 79 22.89 -23.80 54.72
C HIS A 79 21.86 -22.71 55.05
N SER A 80 22.14 -21.51 54.56
CA SER A 80 21.29 -20.36 54.76
C SER A 80 19.99 -20.68 54.04
N ALA A 81 18.93 -20.76 54.84
CA ALA A 81 17.57 -21.09 54.43
C ALA A 81 17.26 -20.49 53.05
N GLU A 82 16.58 -21.30 52.22
CA GLU A 82 16.00 -20.96 50.93
C GLU A 82 15.19 -19.65 51.04
N GLN A 83 15.86 -18.51 50.98
CA GLN A 83 15.22 -17.25 50.71
C GLN A 83 14.87 -17.34 49.24
N SER A 84 13.64 -17.77 48.96
CA SER A 84 13.06 -17.98 47.64
C SER A 84 13.44 -16.81 46.73
N SER A 85 14.56 -16.97 46.02
CA SER A 85 15.09 -15.92 45.17
C SER A 85 14.08 -15.78 44.06
N PHE A 86 13.40 -14.63 44.02
CA PHE A 86 12.42 -14.34 42.99
C PHE A 86 13.08 -14.68 41.64
N PRO A 87 12.48 -15.54 40.81
CA PRO A 87 13.18 -16.07 39.65
C PRO A 87 13.14 -15.04 38.53
N VAL A 88 13.76 -13.88 38.77
CA VAL A 88 13.87 -12.72 37.88
C VAL A 88 14.25 -13.19 36.48
N ARG A 89 15.22 -14.11 36.38
CA ARG A 89 15.63 -14.71 35.10
C ARG A 89 14.52 -15.47 34.38
N LYS A 90 13.73 -16.28 35.09
CA LYS A 90 12.60 -17.00 34.49
C LYS A 90 11.52 -16.01 34.03
N VAL A 91 11.24 -14.97 34.82
CA VAL A 91 10.28 -13.91 34.44
C VAL A 91 10.73 -13.15 33.20
N LEU A 92 12.02 -12.74 33.13
CA LEU A 92 12.57 -12.07 31.95
C LEU A 92 12.48 -12.96 30.70
N VAL A 93 12.80 -14.26 30.82
CA VAL A 93 12.70 -15.20 29.69
C VAL A 93 11.24 -15.36 29.24
N VAL A 94 10.29 -15.50 30.17
CA VAL A 94 8.86 -15.60 29.82
C VAL A 94 8.37 -14.32 29.12
N LEU A 95 8.75 -13.14 29.62
CA LEU A 95 8.40 -11.86 29.00
C LEU A 95 8.98 -11.74 27.58
N GLN A 96 10.24 -12.15 27.41
CA GLN A 96 10.92 -12.18 26.11
C GLN A 96 10.24 -13.10 25.09
N PHE A 97 9.84 -14.30 25.50
CA PHE A 97 9.07 -15.22 24.66
C PHE A 97 7.69 -14.64 24.33
N CYS A 98 7.01 -14.03 25.30
CA CYS A 98 5.73 -13.36 25.09
C CYS A 98 5.85 -12.25 24.02
N CYS A 99 6.83 -11.35 24.17
CA CYS A 99 7.11 -10.29 23.19
C CYS A 99 7.41 -10.86 21.79
N SER A 100 8.19 -11.94 21.71
CA SER A 100 8.55 -12.55 20.43
C SER A 100 7.36 -13.23 19.75
N ILE A 101 6.54 -13.95 20.50
CA ILE A 101 5.29 -14.54 19.99
C ILE A 101 4.35 -13.44 19.49
N CYS A 102 4.16 -12.36 20.26
CA CYS A 102 3.36 -11.21 19.84
C CYS A 102 3.87 -10.60 18.52
N MET A 103 5.19 -10.43 18.38
CA MET A 103 5.80 -9.89 17.15
C MET A 103 5.61 -10.82 15.94
N ILE A 104 5.73 -12.14 16.13
CA ILE A 104 5.49 -13.13 15.07
C ILE A 104 4.02 -13.08 14.61
N ILE A 105 3.08 -13.04 15.55
CA ILE A 105 1.65 -12.95 15.24
C ILE A 105 1.36 -11.65 14.49
N PHE A 106 1.90 -10.52 14.97
CA PHE A 106 1.73 -9.22 14.31
C PHE A 106 2.26 -9.23 12.87
N ALA A 107 3.49 -9.71 12.66
CA ALA A 107 4.08 -9.83 11.33
C ALA A 107 3.25 -10.73 10.40
N GLY A 108 2.76 -11.87 10.92
CA GLY A 108 1.90 -12.80 10.18
C GLY A 108 0.56 -12.17 9.78
N VAL A 109 -0.09 -11.43 10.70
CA VAL A 109 -1.34 -10.71 10.41
C VAL A 109 -1.14 -9.64 9.35
N VAL A 110 -0.10 -8.81 9.46
CA VAL A 110 0.21 -7.76 8.47
C VAL A 110 0.49 -8.39 7.10
N TYR A 111 1.27 -9.47 7.05
CA TYR A 111 1.53 -10.20 5.81
C TYR A 111 0.23 -10.73 5.17
N HIS A 112 -0.63 -11.37 5.97
CA HIS A 112 -1.89 -11.89 5.49
C HIS A 112 -2.84 -10.77 5.02
N GLN A 113 -2.83 -9.62 5.69
CA GLN A 113 -3.61 -8.45 5.30
C GLN A 113 -3.18 -7.92 3.92
N ILE A 114 -1.88 -7.87 3.63
CA ILE A 114 -1.37 -7.45 2.32
C ILE A 114 -1.78 -8.45 1.22
N GLN A 115 -1.64 -9.75 1.48
CA GLN A 115 -2.05 -10.77 0.51
C GLN A 115 -3.55 -10.71 0.23
N TYR A 116 -4.36 -10.52 1.28
CA TYR A 116 -5.79 -10.32 1.15
C TYR A 116 -6.13 -9.09 0.31
N MET A 117 -5.43 -7.96 0.52
CA MET A 117 -5.62 -6.74 -0.25
C MET A 117 -5.21 -6.91 -1.73
N LYS A 118 -4.10 -7.60 -2.01
CA LYS A 118 -3.61 -7.85 -3.39
C LYS A 118 -4.53 -8.77 -4.19
N ASN A 119 -5.10 -9.79 -3.55
CA ASN A 119 -5.91 -10.82 -4.22
C ASN A 119 -7.40 -10.51 -4.23
N ARG A 120 -7.83 -9.41 -3.60
CA ARG A 120 -9.24 -9.02 -3.57
C ARG A 120 -9.72 -8.69 -4.99
N PRO A 121 -10.87 -9.23 -5.44
CA PRO A 121 -11.40 -8.89 -6.75
C PRO A 121 -11.73 -7.40 -6.79
N LEU A 122 -11.11 -6.69 -7.73
CA LEU A 122 -11.27 -5.25 -7.89
C LEU A 122 -12.56 -4.87 -8.64
N GLY A 123 -13.24 -5.84 -9.26
CA GLY A 123 -14.42 -5.59 -10.09
C GLY A 123 -14.10 -5.08 -11.51
N PHE A 124 -12.83 -4.89 -11.84
CA PHE A 124 -12.32 -4.56 -13.17
C PHE A 124 -11.05 -5.36 -13.50
N GLN A 125 -10.65 -5.40 -14.77
CA GLN A 125 -9.49 -6.17 -15.23
C GLN A 125 -8.25 -5.27 -15.32
N GLN A 126 -7.45 -5.22 -14.26
CA GLN A 126 -6.23 -4.40 -14.18
C GLN A 126 -5.08 -4.87 -15.07
N ASN A 127 -5.01 -6.18 -15.38
CA ASN A 127 -3.94 -6.73 -16.19
C ASN A 127 -4.05 -6.21 -17.63
N ASN A 128 -2.90 -5.98 -18.26
CA ASN A 128 -2.81 -5.49 -19.64
C ASN A 128 -3.51 -4.13 -19.86
N LEU A 129 -3.74 -3.35 -18.80
CA LEU A 129 -4.21 -1.97 -18.88
C LEU A 129 -3.05 -1.01 -18.71
N VAL A 130 -2.92 -0.11 -19.68
CA VAL A 130 -1.96 0.98 -19.68
C VAL A 130 -2.74 2.29 -19.75
N GLN A 131 -2.32 3.28 -18.98
CA GLN A 131 -2.92 4.61 -18.98
C GLN A 131 -1.86 5.69 -19.19
N GLN A 132 -2.27 6.80 -19.79
CA GLN A 132 -1.41 7.96 -19.98
C GLN A 132 -2.26 9.24 -20.00
N TYR A 133 -1.77 10.29 -19.34
CA TYR A 133 -2.37 11.61 -19.44
C TYR A 133 -2.28 12.16 -20.87
N ARG A 134 -3.41 12.66 -21.38
CA ARG A 134 -3.46 13.43 -22.61
C ARG A 134 -2.72 14.74 -22.38
N MET A 135 -1.90 15.13 -23.35
CA MET A 135 -1.17 16.39 -23.32
C MET A 135 -1.13 16.99 -24.71
N GLY A 136 -1.04 18.32 -24.77
CA GLY A 136 -0.87 19.03 -26.03
C GLY A 136 -1.98 18.77 -27.04
N PRO A 137 -1.65 18.40 -28.30
CA PRO A 137 -2.64 18.12 -29.34
C PRO A 137 -3.67 17.04 -28.97
N LEU A 138 -3.37 16.13 -28.03
CA LEU A 138 -4.30 15.07 -27.61
C LEU A 138 -5.45 15.58 -26.72
N MET A 139 -5.42 16.85 -26.31
CA MET A 139 -6.55 17.51 -25.65
C MET A 139 -7.71 17.80 -26.63
N ASP A 140 -7.42 17.85 -27.94
CA ASP A 140 -8.42 17.93 -28.99
C ASP A 140 -9.02 16.54 -29.25
N TYR A 141 -10.35 16.44 -29.12
CA TYR A 141 -11.08 15.18 -29.29
C TYR A 141 -10.87 14.54 -30.66
N SER A 142 -10.80 15.33 -31.74
CA SER A 142 -10.63 14.80 -33.10
C SER A 142 -9.27 14.12 -33.27
N LYS A 143 -8.22 14.72 -32.70
CA LYS A 143 -6.86 14.17 -32.72
C LYS A 143 -6.75 12.95 -31.81
N MET A 144 -7.36 12.99 -30.64
CA MET A 144 -7.45 11.84 -29.74
C MET A 144 -8.16 10.67 -30.43
N ASN A 145 -9.30 10.91 -31.08
CA ASN A 145 -10.07 9.86 -31.75
C ASN A 145 -9.30 9.25 -32.93
N LEU A 146 -8.56 10.07 -33.70
CA LEU A 146 -7.64 9.57 -34.72
C LEU A 146 -6.57 8.66 -34.12
N LEU A 147 -5.96 9.05 -33.00
CA LEU A 147 -4.98 8.23 -32.29
C LEU A 147 -5.62 6.92 -31.79
N LYS A 148 -6.82 6.95 -31.20
CA LYS A 148 -7.56 5.75 -30.77
C LYS A 148 -7.70 4.76 -31.91
N LYS A 149 -8.14 5.23 -33.08
CA LYS A 149 -8.28 4.40 -34.28
C LYS A 149 -6.95 3.80 -34.72
N GLN A 150 -5.88 4.60 -34.81
CA GLN A 150 -4.55 4.12 -35.19
C GLN A 150 -3.99 3.08 -34.20
N LEU A 151 -4.25 3.25 -32.90
CA LEU A 151 -3.83 2.31 -31.87
C LEU A 151 -4.53 0.96 -32.06
N ILE A 152 -5.85 0.95 -32.25
CA ILE A 152 -6.64 -0.26 -32.50
C ILE A 152 -6.22 -0.93 -33.82
N ASP A 153 -6.10 -0.16 -34.91
CA ASP A 153 -5.69 -0.66 -36.23
C ASP A 153 -4.29 -1.28 -36.22
N SER A 154 -3.40 -0.78 -35.36
CA SER A 154 -2.06 -1.34 -35.17
C SER A 154 -2.05 -2.71 -34.48
N ARG A 155 -3.18 -3.16 -33.93
CA ARG A 155 -3.37 -4.36 -33.11
C ARG A 155 -2.52 -4.39 -31.83
N ALA A 156 -1.87 -3.29 -31.45
CA ALA A 156 -1.14 -3.18 -30.19
C ALA A 156 -2.09 -3.19 -28.99
N VAL A 157 -3.31 -2.69 -29.19
CA VAL A 157 -4.39 -2.62 -28.19
C VAL A 157 -5.67 -3.25 -28.77
N LYS A 158 -6.50 -3.84 -27.92
CA LYS A 158 -7.82 -4.36 -28.27
C LYS A 158 -8.89 -3.26 -28.23
N SER A 159 -8.79 -2.35 -27.28
CA SER A 159 -9.73 -1.23 -27.12
C SER A 159 -9.05 -0.06 -26.41
N VAL A 160 -9.64 1.13 -26.59
CA VAL A 160 -9.13 2.38 -26.03
C VAL A 160 -10.32 3.22 -25.58
N THR A 161 -10.19 3.84 -24.41
CA THR A 161 -11.15 4.82 -23.88
C THR A 161 -10.39 5.99 -23.24
N ALA A 162 -11.10 6.96 -22.71
CA ALA A 162 -10.55 8.02 -21.89
C ALA A 162 -11.38 8.23 -20.62
N THR A 163 -10.78 8.77 -19.57
CA THR A 163 -11.41 9.03 -18.27
C THR A 163 -10.86 10.31 -17.65
N SER A 164 -11.62 11.01 -16.81
CA SER A 164 -11.20 12.28 -16.22
C SER A 164 -9.97 12.21 -15.32
N GLY A 165 -9.75 11.07 -14.70
CA GLY A 165 -8.54 10.75 -13.97
C GLY A 165 -8.15 9.30 -14.19
N ASN A 166 -7.02 8.90 -13.60
CA ASN A 166 -6.58 7.50 -13.66
C ASN A 166 -7.71 6.55 -13.21
N VAL A 167 -7.73 5.35 -13.78
CA VAL A 167 -8.76 4.34 -13.49
C VAL A 167 -8.89 4.10 -11.99
N THR A 168 -7.76 4.17 -11.28
CA THR A 168 -7.65 3.98 -9.84
C THR A 168 -7.58 5.30 -9.05
N ASN A 169 -8.05 6.44 -9.53
CA ASN A 169 -8.09 7.67 -8.71
C ASN A 169 -9.50 7.93 -8.20
N LYS A 170 -9.62 8.72 -7.13
CA LYS A 170 -10.92 9.30 -6.77
C LYS A 170 -11.41 10.19 -7.90
N SER A 171 -12.72 10.17 -8.07
CA SER A 171 -13.45 10.97 -9.03
C SER A 171 -13.76 12.35 -8.45
N PHE A 172 -14.40 13.23 -9.24
CA PHE A 172 -14.95 14.46 -8.69
C PHE A 172 -16.10 14.12 -7.76
N SER A 173 -16.40 14.97 -6.77
CA SER A 173 -17.59 14.82 -5.94
C SER A 173 -18.50 16.03 -6.07
N THR A 174 -19.80 15.78 -5.94
CA THR A 174 -20.83 16.81 -5.89
C THR A 174 -21.98 16.37 -4.98
N GLU A 175 -22.74 17.34 -4.50
CA GLU A 175 -24.03 17.16 -3.83
C GLU A 175 -25.19 17.72 -4.67
N ALA A 176 -24.91 18.18 -5.90
CA ALA A 176 -25.86 18.82 -6.81
C ALA A 176 -26.71 17.83 -7.63
N MET A 177 -26.49 16.53 -7.46
CA MET A 177 -27.30 15.52 -8.15
C MET A 177 -28.70 15.44 -7.52
N ARG A 178 -29.71 15.35 -8.38
CA ARG A 178 -31.12 15.19 -8.05
C ARG A 178 -31.71 13.98 -8.75
N TRP A 179 -32.45 13.14 -8.03
CA TRP A 179 -33.11 11.96 -8.61
C TRP A 179 -34.54 11.77 -8.06
N PRO A 180 -35.37 10.94 -8.72
CA PRO A 180 -36.75 10.74 -8.31
C PRO A 180 -36.82 10.13 -6.90
N GLY A 181 -37.51 10.82 -6.00
CA GLY A 181 -37.73 10.38 -4.61
C GLY A 181 -36.71 10.89 -3.59
N GLN A 182 -35.72 11.68 -4.00
CA GLN A 182 -34.83 12.38 -3.07
C GLN A 182 -35.57 13.49 -2.33
N GLN A 183 -35.33 13.64 -1.03
CA GLN A 183 -35.86 14.76 -0.26
C GLN A 183 -34.99 16.01 -0.49
N GLU A 184 -35.58 17.21 -0.49
CA GLU A 184 -34.82 18.46 -0.71
C GLU A 184 -33.76 18.72 0.37
N THR A 185 -33.90 18.12 1.56
CA THR A 185 -32.94 18.22 2.66
C THR A 185 -31.80 17.20 2.59
N GLU A 186 -31.86 16.22 1.68
CA GLU A 186 -30.82 15.19 1.53
C GLU A 186 -29.68 15.69 0.62
N GLN A 187 -28.61 16.18 1.25
CA GLN A 187 -27.33 16.45 0.59
C GLN A 187 -26.44 15.21 0.69
N LEU A 188 -26.45 14.38 -0.35
CA LEU A 188 -25.62 13.17 -0.42
C LEU A 188 -24.50 13.36 -1.42
N GLU A 189 -23.27 13.13 -0.97
CA GLU A 189 -22.08 13.19 -1.82
C GLU A 189 -22.08 12.03 -2.83
N ILE A 190 -22.05 12.37 -4.12
CA ILE A 190 -21.96 11.43 -5.22
C ILE A 190 -20.70 11.71 -6.04
N GLN A 191 -20.03 10.64 -6.43
CA GLN A 191 -18.82 10.70 -7.25
C GLN A 191 -19.19 10.82 -8.73
N LEU A 192 -18.53 11.70 -9.47
CA LEU A 192 -18.72 11.92 -10.91
C LEU A 192 -17.47 11.55 -11.69
N ARG A 193 -17.59 10.60 -12.61
CA ARG A 193 -16.53 10.24 -13.54
C ARG A 193 -16.92 10.59 -14.96
N PHE A 194 -16.06 11.36 -15.61
CA PHE A 194 -16.20 11.61 -17.04
C PHE A 194 -15.44 10.55 -17.80
N VAL A 195 -16.10 9.93 -18.76
CA VAL A 195 -15.54 8.86 -19.57
C VAL A 195 -15.79 9.15 -21.06
N ASP A 196 -15.06 8.44 -21.90
CA ASP A 196 -15.30 8.36 -23.34
C ASP A 196 -15.97 7.01 -23.66
N TYR A 197 -16.34 6.81 -24.92
CA TYR A 197 -16.90 5.55 -25.39
C TYR A 197 -16.02 4.32 -25.06
N ASP A 198 -16.65 3.14 -25.07
CA ASP A 198 -16.02 1.84 -24.83
C ASP A 198 -15.36 1.70 -23.45
N PHE A 199 -15.81 2.48 -22.47
CA PHE A 199 -15.21 2.54 -21.14
C PHE A 199 -15.22 1.17 -20.46
N THR A 200 -16.40 0.58 -20.28
CA THR A 200 -16.58 -0.67 -19.54
C THR A 200 -15.91 -1.85 -20.24
N GLN A 201 -15.99 -1.90 -21.58
CA GLN A 201 -15.27 -2.87 -22.40
C GLN A 201 -13.75 -2.74 -22.21
N THR A 202 -13.24 -1.50 -22.21
CA THR A 202 -11.81 -1.26 -22.07
C THR A 202 -11.32 -1.59 -20.68
N ILE A 203 -11.99 -1.20 -19.61
CA ILE A 203 -11.52 -1.51 -18.24
C ILE A 203 -11.93 -2.91 -17.75
N GLY A 204 -12.82 -3.58 -18.48
CA GLY A 204 -13.29 -4.93 -18.15
C GLY A 204 -14.26 -4.95 -16.97
N VAL A 205 -15.11 -3.93 -16.83
CA VAL A 205 -16.18 -3.89 -15.83
C VAL A 205 -17.47 -4.43 -16.44
N LYS A 206 -18.23 -5.18 -15.64
CA LYS A 206 -19.48 -5.79 -16.08
C LYS A 206 -20.65 -4.79 -16.01
N MET A 207 -21.43 -4.69 -17.09
CA MET A 207 -22.75 -4.07 -17.04
C MET A 207 -23.78 -5.03 -16.42
N LEU A 208 -24.52 -4.54 -15.43
CA LEU A 208 -25.59 -5.27 -14.76
C LEU A 208 -26.92 -5.15 -15.51
N GLN A 209 -27.21 -3.97 -16.06
CA GLN A 209 -28.40 -3.66 -16.84
C GLN A 209 -28.08 -2.66 -17.95
N GLY A 210 -28.86 -2.66 -19.03
CA GLY A 210 -28.72 -1.72 -20.13
C GLY A 210 -27.40 -1.89 -20.90
N ARG A 211 -26.78 -0.78 -21.30
CA ARG A 211 -25.58 -0.76 -22.15
C ARG A 211 -24.57 0.30 -21.71
N ASP A 212 -23.36 0.18 -22.22
CA ASP A 212 -22.32 1.21 -22.14
C ASP A 212 -22.59 2.37 -23.12
N PHE A 213 -21.82 3.45 -22.99
CA PHE A 213 -21.77 4.53 -23.96
C PHE A 213 -21.23 4.02 -25.31
N SER A 214 -21.90 4.38 -26.41
CA SER A 214 -21.48 3.99 -27.75
C SER A 214 -21.64 5.13 -28.76
N ASN A 215 -20.71 5.21 -29.72
CA ASN A 215 -20.75 6.14 -30.84
C ASN A 215 -21.99 5.97 -31.74
N GLU A 216 -22.69 4.84 -31.64
CA GLU A 216 -23.92 4.57 -32.39
C GLU A 216 -25.11 5.43 -31.90
N PHE A 217 -25.04 5.99 -30.69
CA PHE A 217 -26.13 6.71 -30.05
C PHE A 217 -25.71 8.14 -29.67
N GLY A 218 -25.94 9.12 -30.55
CA GLY A 218 -25.63 10.53 -30.26
C GLY A 218 -26.35 11.12 -29.03
N SER A 219 -27.47 10.51 -28.62
CA SER A 219 -28.19 10.85 -27.38
C SER A 219 -27.40 10.56 -26.10
N ASP A 220 -26.33 9.77 -26.18
CA ASP A 220 -25.49 9.39 -25.04
C ASP A 220 -24.81 10.60 -24.39
N SER A 221 -24.69 11.72 -25.11
CA SER A 221 -24.27 13.02 -24.57
C SER A 221 -25.15 13.52 -23.42
N MET A 222 -26.41 13.07 -23.34
CA MET A 222 -27.36 13.39 -22.27
C MET A 222 -27.67 12.15 -21.41
N ALA A 223 -26.80 11.14 -21.41
CA ALA A 223 -26.98 9.91 -20.66
C ALA A 223 -26.07 9.83 -19.43
N VAL A 224 -26.47 8.99 -18.47
CA VAL A 224 -25.70 8.68 -17.27
C VAL A 224 -25.73 7.18 -17.01
N ILE A 225 -24.61 6.64 -16.52
CA ILE A 225 -24.54 5.25 -16.05
C ILE A 225 -24.19 5.30 -14.56
N PRO A 226 -25.09 4.96 -13.62
CA PRO A 226 -24.76 4.74 -12.22
C PRO A 226 -24.07 3.38 -11.99
N ASN A 227 -23.24 3.29 -10.95
CA ASN A 227 -22.83 2.01 -10.40
C ASN A 227 -23.92 1.39 -9.49
N GLU A 228 -23.72 0.12 -9.13
CA GLU A 228 -24.62 -0.64 -8.25
C GLU A 228 -24.83 0.06 -6.90
N THR A 229 -23.77 0.62 -6.31
CA THR A 229 -23.85 1.38 -5.06
C THR A 229 -24.70 2.66 -5.19
N ALA A 230 -24.58 3.41 -6.29
CA ALA A 230 -25.41 4.59 -6.54
C ALA A 230 -26.89 4.24 -6.70
N VAL A 231 -27.22 3.19 -7.45
CA VAL A 231 -28.61 2.73 -7.60
C VAL A 231 -29.23 2.34 -6.25
N LYS A 232 -28.46 1.67 -5.38
CA LYS A 232 -28.89 1.32 -4.02
C LYS A 232 -29.11 2.56 -3.16
N LEU A 233 -28.18 3.51 -3.18
CA LEU A 233 -28.28 4.76 -2.42
C LEU A 233 -29.49 5.58 -2.86
N MET A 234 -29.72 5.69 -4.17
CA MET A 234 -30.86 6.42 -4.73
C MET A 234 -32.19 5.66 -4.60
N ASN A 235 -32.18 4.42 -4.09
CA ASN A 235 -33.34 3.54 -3.95
C ASN A 235 -34.16 3.39 -5.26
N LEU A 236 -33.48 3.37 -6.41
CA LEU A 236 -34.14 3.34 -7.71
C LEU A 236 -34.57 1.91 -8.09
N ARG A 237 -35.89 1.69 -8.19
CA ARG A 237 -36.45 0.48 -8.80
C ARG A 237 -36.58 0.64 -10.31
N ASN A 238 -36.05 -0.31 -11.09
CA ASN A 238 -36.00 -0.26 -12.56
C ASN A 238 -35.35 1.05 -13.06
N PRO A 239 -34.03 1.21 -12.88
CA PRO A 239 -33.36 2.50 -13.09
C PRO A 239 -33.31 2.93 -14.56
N LEU A 240 -33.32 2.01 -15.52
CA LEU A 240 -33.22 2.34 -16.95
C LEU A 240 -34.33 3.32 -17.39
N GLY A 241 -33.93 4.35 -18.14
CA GLY A 241 -34.82 5.40 -18.66
C GLY A 241 -35.24 6.46 -17.64
N LYS A 242 -34.94 6.29 -16.34
CA LYS A 242 -35.22 7.34 -15.35
C LYS A 242 -34.32 8.55 -15.57
N GLN A 243 -34.83 9.70 -15.19
CA GLN A 243 -34.13 10.97 -15.30
C GLN A 243 -33.42 11.33 -13.99
N ILE A 244 -32.19 11.83 -14.09
CA ILE A 244 -31.40 12.40 -12.99
C ILE A 244 -31.03 13.81 -13.45
N ARG A 245 -31.20 14.82 -12.58
CA ARG A 245 -30.80 16.19 -12.87
C ARG A 245 -29.51 16.52 -12.15
N ASN A 246 -28.61 17.24 -12.82
CA ASN A 246 -27.46 17.87 -12.18
C ASN A 246 -27.73 19.38 -12.07
N ASP A 247 -27.90 19.89 -10.85
CA ASP A 247 -28.19 21.30 -10.59
C ASP A 247 -26.99 22.21 -10.96
N ASP A 248 -25.74 21.70 -10.94
CA ASP A 248 -24.55 22.50 -11.31
C ASP A 248 -24.48 22.80 -12.81
N TRP A 249 -25.03 21.91 -13.65
CA TRP A 249 -24.97 22.02 -15.12
C TRP A 249 -26.30 22.40 -15.74
N ASP A 250 -27.37 22.47 -14.93
CA ASP A 250 -28.76 22.61 -15.38
C ASP A 250 -29.12 21.60 -16.48
N GLN A 251 -28.70 20.35 -16.28
CA GLN A 251 -28.88 19.26 -17.25
C GLN A 251 -29.70 18.12 -16.66
N THR A 252 -30.68 17.66 -17.45
CA THR A 252 -31.45 16.45 -17.16
C THR A 252 -30.91 15.31 -18.01
N LEU A 253 -30.47 14.25 -17.34
CA LEU A 253 -29.80 13.11 -17.93
C LEU A 253 -30.66 11.85 -17.76
N HIS A 254 -30.53 10.90 -18.67
CA HIS A 254 -31.29 9.64 -18.60
C HIS A 254 -30.37 8.45 -18.33
N ILE A 255 -30.83 7.53 -17.49
CA ILE A 255 -30.07 6.33 -17.16
C ILE A 255 -30.13 5.33 -18.32
N ILE A 256 -28.99 5.00 -18.93
CA ILE A 256 -28.91 4.05 -20.05
C ILE A 256 -28.38 2.67 -19.67
N GLY A 257 -27.79 2.56 -18.49
CA GLY A 257 -27.18 1.33 -18.00
C GLY A 257 -26.92 1.39 -16.51
N VAL A 258 -26.61 0.24 -15.91
CA VAL A 258 -26.11 0.14 -14.54
C VAL A 258 -24.85 -0.68 -14.56
N MET A 259 -23.77 -0.11 -14.04
CA MET A 259 -22.48 -0.77 -14.01
C MET A 259 -22.30 -1.51 -12.67
N LYS A 260 -21.61 -2.67 -12.70
CA LYS A 260 -21.20 -3.34 -11.46
C LYS A 260 -20.18 -2.49 -10.71
N ASP A 261 -20.23 -2.56 -9.39
CA ASP A 261 -19.24 -1.92 -8.54
C ASP A 261 -17.81 -2.43 -8.84
N TYR A 262 -16.88 -1.49 -8.97
CA TYR A 262 -15.44 -1.77 -9.00
C TYR A 262 -14.73 -0.84 -8.02
N ASN A 263 -13.60 -1.30 -7.50
CA ASN A 263 -12.84 -0.58 -6.48
C ASN A 263 -11.65 0.14 -7.12
N TYR A 264 -11.79 1.45 -7.29
CA TYR A 264 -10.74 2.33 -7.80
C TYR A 264 -9.88 2.96 -6.69
N ASN A 265 -10.39 3.09 -5.47
CA ASN A 265 -9.78 3.96 -4.46
C ASN A 265 -8.67 3.27 -3.64
N SER A 266 -8.96 2.18 -2.96
CA SER A 266 -7.94 1.40 -2.25
C SER A 266 -8.45 -0.03 -2.04
N PRO A 267 -7.61 -1.07 -2.20
CA PRO A 267 -8.00 -2.44 -1.91
C PRO A 267 -8.40 -2.57 -0.43
N GLY A 268 -9.68 -2.49 -0.10
CA GLY A 268 -10.15 -2.42 1.30
C GLY A 268 -11.25 -1.40 1.55
N SER A 269 -11.29 -0.30 0.81
CA SER A 269 -12.34 0.72 0.98
C SER A 269 -13.69 0.23 0.49
N LYS A 270 -14.77 0.76 1.09
CA LYS A 270 -16.11 0.63 0.53
C LYS A 270 -16.16 1.32 -0.85
N VAL A 271 -16.92 0.74 -1.77
CA VAL A 271 -17.21 1.37 -3.05
C VAL A 271 -18.17 2.53 -2.80
N LEU A 272 -17.91 3.67 -3.43
CA LEU A 272 -18.70 4.89 -3.29
C LEU A 272 -19.79 4.93 -4.38
N PRO A 273 -20.92 5.63 -4.14
CA PRO A 273 -21.91 5.90 -5.19
C PRO A 273 -21.25 6.74 -6.29
N GLU A 274 -21.25 6.23 -7.53
CA GLU A 274 -20.59 6.89 -8.65
C GLU A 274 -21.47 6.91 -9.89
N LEU A 275 -21.49 8.06 -10.56
CA LEU A 275 -22.16 8.31 -11.82
C LEU A 275 -21.14 8.58 -12.92
N PHE A 276 -21.35 7.96 -14.07
CA PHE A 276 -20.48 8.04 -15.23
C PHE A 276 -21.17 8.86 -16.31
N PHE A 277 -20.44 9.81 -16.89
CA PHE A 277 -20.93 10.75 -17.90
C PHE A 277 -20.03 10.72 -19.11
N LEU A 278 -20.60 10.77 -20.30
CA LEU A 278 -19.84 10.94 -21.53
C LEU A 278 -19.38 12.40 -21.64
N ASN A 279 -18.08 12.66 -21.55
CA ASN A 279 -17.53 14.01 -21.71
C ASN A 279 -16.06 13.99 -22.16
N ASP A 280 -15.85 14.40 -23.40
CA ASP A 280 -14.54 14.43 -24.06
C ASP A 280 -13.59 15.50 -23.51
N LYS A 281 -14.13 16.67 -23.13
CA LYS A 281 -13.34 17.80 -22.61
C LYS A 281 -12.70 17.47 -21.28
N HIS A 282 -13.42 16.77 -20.41
CA HIS A 282 -12.94 16.43 -19.07
C HIS A 282 -12.20 15.10 -18.99
N ALA A 283 -12.27 14.22 -20.00
CA ALA A 283 -11.60 12.91 -20.01
C ALA A 283 -10.07 12.98 -20.23
N GLN A 284 -9.29 13.36 -19.22
CA GLN A 284 -7.85 13.67 -19.36
C GLN A 284 -6.89 12.49 -19.48
N VAL A 285 -7.30 11.28 -19.20
CA VAL A 285 -6.42 10.10 -19.17
C VAL A 285 -6.88 9.12 -20.23
N LEU A 286 -6.01 8.84 -21.21
CA LEU A 286 -6.21 7.79 -22.19
C LEU A 286 -5.94 6.43 -21.53
N VAL A 287 -6.86 5.49 -21.67
CA VAL A 287 -6.75 4.13 -21.12
C VAL A 287 -6.80 3.14 -22.27
N MET A 288 -5.82 2.26 -22.31
CA MET A 288 -5.55 1.36 -23.42
C MET A 288 -5.47 -0.08 -22.89
N ARG A 289 -6.30 -0.96 -23.44
CA ARG A 289 -6.21 -2.40 -23.18
C ARG A 289 -5.28 -3.04 -24.20
N LEU A 290 -4.11 -3.49 -23.76
CA LEU A 290 -3.14 -4.16 -24.62
C LEU A 290 -3.73 -5.44 -25.22
N ASN A 291 -3.25 -5.79 -26.42
CA ASN A 291 -3.56 -7.06 -27.04
C ASN A 291 -2.69 -8.17 -26.43
N GLU A 292 -3.35 -9.11 -25.75
CA GLU A 292 -2.72 -10.23 -25.04
C GLU A 292 -2.03 -11.24 -25.97
N GLU A 293 -2.40 -11.26 -27.26
CA GLU A 293 -1.77 -12.11 -28.27
C GLU A 293 -0.43 -11.55 -28.76
N LYS A 294 -0.06 -10.34 -28.32
CA LYS A 294 1.17 -9.66 -28.72
C LYS A 294 2.12 -9.53 -27.55
N ASN A 295 3.41 -9.44 -27.87
CA ASN A 295 4.43 -9.14 -26.88
C ASN A 295 4.19 -7.74 -26.28
N ILE A 296 4.12 -7.65 -24.96
CA ILE A 296 3.86 -6.39 -24.21
C ILE A 296 4.85 -5.30 -24.59
N SER A 297 6.16 -5.61 -24.64
CA SER A 297 7.20 -4.64 -24.97
C SER A 297 7.03 -4.10 -26.39
N ALA A 298 6.76 -4.97 -27.37
CA ALA A 298 6.49 -4.57 -28.75
C ALA A 298 5.24 -3.69 -28.85
N SER A 299 4.16 -4.03 -28.13
CA SER A 299 2.94 -3.21 -28.06
C SER A 299 3.22 -1.84 -27.47
N LEU A 300 3.96 -1.75 -26.36
CA LEU A 300 4.36 -0.48 -25.74
C LEU A 300 5.23 0.37 -26.68
N THR A 301 6.23 -0.21 -27.35
CA THR A 301 7.04 0.51 -28.35
C THR A 301 6.15 1.08 -29.45
N LYS A 302 5.17 0.30 -29.93
CA LYS A 302 4.24 0.75 -30.96
C LYS A 302 3.34 1.88 -30.47
N ILE A 303 2.76 1.75 -29.27
CA ILE A 303 1.94 2.78 -28.60
C ILE A 303 2.74 4.07 -28.46
N ASN A 304 3.95 4.00 -27.91
CA ASN A 304 4.83 5.16 -27.73
C ASN A 304 5.13 5.85 -29.06
N SER A 305 5.41 5.09 -30.11
CA SER A 305 5.66 5.66 -31.45
C SER A 305 4.44 6.40 -32.02
N LEU A 306 3.23 5.91 -31.75
CA LEU A 306 1.98 6.51 -32.23
C LEU A 306 1.66 7.78 -31.45
N ILE A 307 1.79 7.74 -30.14
CA ILE A 307 1.61 8.90 -29.25
C ILE A 307 2.63 9.99 -29.61
N MET A 308 3.90 9.63 -29.83
CA MET A 308 4.96 10.59 -30.21
C MET A 308 4.65 11.31 -31.53
N ARG A 309 4.10 10.59 -32.52
CA ARG A 309 3.68 11.19 -33.78
C ARG A 309 2.46 12.10 -33.61
N ALA A 310 1.53 11.73 -32.74
CA ALA A 310 0.30 12.49 -32.52
C ALA A 310 0.53 13.75 -31.65
N ALA A 311 1.49 13.71 -30.73
CA ALA A 311 1.85 14.81 -29.83
C ALA A 311 3.39 14.98 -29.75
N PRO A 312 4.04 15.47 -30.81
CA PRO A 312 5.48 15.72 -30.80
C PRO A 312 5.82 16.80 -29.75
N GLY A 313 6.90 16.58 -28.99
CA GLY A 313 7.37 17.51 -27.96
C GLY A 313 6.72 17.35 -26.59
N TYR A 314 5.81 16.39 -26.40
CA TYR A 314 5.18 16.11 -25.10
C TYR A 314 5.73 14.83 -24.46
N PRO A 315 5.84 14.75 -23.12
CA PRO A 315 6.29 13.56 -22.41
C PRO A 315 5.42 12.33 -22.69
N ILE A 316 6.05 11.16 -22.85
CA ILE A 316 5.38 9.88 -23.08
C ILE A 316 5.69 8.95 -21.92
N ASN A 317 4.75 8.87 -20.98
CA ASN A 317 4.88 8.08 -19.77
C ASN A 317 3.66 7.16 -19.61
N PRO A 318 3.52 6.11 -20.44
CA PRO A 318 2.52 5.07 -20.21
C PRO A 318 2.81 4.37 -18.88
N GLU A 319 1.79 4.22 -18.05
CA GLU A 319 1.86 3.55 -16.76
C GLU A 319 0.90 2.36 -16.76
N PHE A 320 1.33 1.21 -16.24
CA PHE A 320 0.42 0.10 -16.01
C PHE A 320 -0.50 0.40 -14.83
N VAL A 321 -1.79 0.12 -15.01
CA VAL A 321 -2.78 0.29 -13.94
C VAL A 321 -2.49 -0.63 -12.75
N SER A 322 -1.92 -1.82 -13.00
CA SER A 322 -1.46 -2.74 -11.95
C SER A 322 -0.32 -2.16 -11.10
N ASP A 323 0.64 -1.49 -11.74
CA ASP A 323 1.82 -0.94 -11.05
C ASP A 323 1.41 0.22 -10.16
N ARG A 324 0.52 1.09 -10.67
CA ARG A 324 -0.07 2.16 -9.88
C ARG A 324 -0.87 1.66 -8.68
N LEU A 325 -1.55 0.52 -8.82
CA LEU A 325 -2.26 -0.09 -7.71
C LEU A 325 -1.29 -0.65 -6.66
N LEU A 326 -0.16 -1.21 -7.08
CA LEU A 326 0.91 -1.65 -6.19
C LEU A 326 1.55 -0.48 -5.43
N ASP A 327 1.68 0.68 -6.06
CA ASP A 327 2.18 1.90 -5.40
C ASP A 327 1.32 2.31 -4.20
N LYS A 328 0.00 2.09 -4.27
CA LYS A 328 -0.90 2.34 -3.14
C LYS A 328 -0.70 1.41 -1.95
N LEU A 329 0.01 0.29 -2.15
CA LEU A 329 0.32 -0.69 -1.12
C LEU A 329 1.76 -0.56 -0.60
N LYS A 330 2.53 0.44 -1.06
CA LYS A 330 3.94 0.63 -0.64
C LYS A 330 4.10 0.75 0.86
N ARG A 331 3.22 1.53 1.51
CA ARG A 331 3.28 1.74 2.97
C ARG A 331 3.03 0.44 3.73
N GLU A 332 2.05 -0.34 3.30
CA GLU A 332 1.71 -1.63 3.91
C GLU A 332 2.86 -2.62 3.69
N GLN A 333 3.44 -2.68 2.48
CA GLN A 333 4.62 -3.49 2.18
C GLN A 333 5.81 -3.12 3.07
N MET A 334 6.08 -1.84 3.25
CA MET A 334 7.12 -1.33 4.14
C MET A 334 6.91 -1.81 5.57
N LEU A 335 5.69 -1.67 6.12
CA LEU A 335 5.35 -2.16 7.46
C LEU A 335 5.54 -3.68 7.59
N SER A 336 5.21 -4.46 6.55
CA SER A 336 5.45 -5.91 6.54
C SER A 336 6.93 -6.26 6.56
N VAL A 337 7.76 -5.58 5.77
CA VAL A 337 9.22 -5.82 5.77
C VAL A 337 9.82 -5.49 7.13
N LEU A 338 9.47 -4.33 7.71
CA LEU A 338 9.93 -3.94 9.04
C LEU A 338 9.48 -4.92 10.13
N SER A 339 8.22 -5.36 10.08
CA SER A 339 7.66 -6.33 11.03
C SER A 339 8.38 -7.67 10.95
N ASN A 340 8.71 -8.14 9.75
CA ASN A 340 9.47 -9.38 9.56
C ASN A 340 10.90 -9.27 10.11
N ILE A 341 11.59 -8.15 9.88
CA ILE A 341 12.94 -7.91 10.41
C ILE A 341 12.93 -7.91 11.94
N PHE A 342 12.04 -7.12 12.55
CA PHE A 342 11.96 -7.06 14.01
C PHE A 342 11.47 -8.37 14.64
N GLY A 343 10.55 -9.08 13.99
CA GLY A 343 10.17 -10.44 14.38
C GLY A 343 11.35 -11.40 14.36
N GLY A 344 12.19 -11.34 13.32
CA GLY A 344 13.43 -12.11 13.22
C GLY A 344 14.40 -11.82 14.37
N PHE A 345 14.62 -10.54 14.70
CA PHE A 345 15.45 -10.16 15.84
C PHE A 345 14.86 -10.65 17.18
N ALA A 346 13.55 -10.54 17.37
CA ALA A 346 12.89 -11.01 18.58
C ALA A 346 13.10 -12.52 18.79
N ILE A 347 12.99 -13.31 17.71
CA ILE A 347 13.28 -14.76 17.73
C ILE A 347 14.74 -15.02 18.10
N LEU A 348 15.68 -14.36 17.42
CA LEU A 348 17.12 -14.55 17.65
C LEU A 348 17.46 -14.25 19.12
N ILE A 349 17.01 -13.10 19.62
CA ILE A 349 17.22 -12.69 21.01
C ILE A 349 16.64 -13.75 21.95
N SER A 350 15.42 -14.24 21.70
CA SER A 350 14.77 -15.33 22.47
C SER A 350 15.59 -16.61 22.53
N CYS A 351 16.15 -17.04 21.41
CA CYS A 351 17.02 -18.22 21.35
C CYS A 351 18.29 -18.03 22.20
N VAL A 352 18.92 -16.85 22.14
CA VAL A 352 20.09 -16.51 22.97
C VAL A 352 19.74 -16.48 24.46
N GLY A 353 18.58 -15.92 24.81
CA GLY A 353 18.07 -15.90 26.19
C GLY A 353 17.86 -17.31 26.76
N LEU A 354 17.28 -18.20 25.96
CA LEU A 354 17.07 -19.60 26.33
C LEU A 354 18.40 -20.36 26.48
N LEU A 355 19.34 -20.17 25.56
CA LEU A 355 20.68 -20.75 25.64
C LEU A 355 21.39 -20.34 26.93
N GLY A 356 21.34 -19.05 27.29
CA GLY A 356 21.95 -18.54 28.51
C GLY A 356 21.33 -19.13 29.79
N LEU A 357 20.03 -19.42 29.78
CA LEU A 357 19.36 -20.12 30.87
C LEU A 357 19.80 -21.59 30.95
N ALA A 358 19.87 -22.28 29.81
CA ALA A 358 20.27 -23.68 29.73
C ALA A 358 21.72 -23.91 30.19
N LEU A 359 22.65 -23.05 29.75
CA LEU A 359 24.06 -23.10 30.17
C LEU A 359 24.20 -22.89 31.68
N TYR A 360 23.45 -21.95 32.25
CA TYR A 360 23.45 -21.72 33.70
C TYR A 360 22.89 -22.91 34.49
N MET A 361 21.79 -23.50 34.04
CA MET A 361 21.23 -24.69 34.67
C MET A 361 22.18 -25.89 34.58
N ALA A 362 22.92 -26.02 33.47
CA ALA A 362 23.95 -27.04 33.31
C ALA A 362 25.12 -26.82 34.30
N GLU A 363 25.62 -25.59 34.44
CA GLU A 363 26.68 -25.27 35.40
C GLU A 363 26.23 -25.49 36.85
N GLN A 364 24.99 -25.11 37.20
CA GLN A 364 24.44 -25.28 38.54
C GLN A 364 24.16 -26.75 38.91
N ARG A 365 24.00 -27.65 37.93
CA ARG A 365 23.89 -29.10 38.15
C ARG A 365 25.24 -29.81 38.18
N SER A 366 26.29 -29.20 37.64
CA SER A 366 27.64 -29.76 37.58
C SER A 366 28.49 -29.42 38.81
N LYS A 367 28.12 -28.38 39.57
CA LYS A 367 28.62 -28.09 40.92
C LYS A 367 27.69 -28.73 41.94
#